data_AF-A0A150QLX8-F1
#
_entry.id   AF-A0A150QLX8-F1
#
_cell.length_a   1.000
_cell.length_b   1.000
_cell.length_c   1.000
_cell.angle_alpha   90.00
_cell.angle_beta   90.00
_cell.angle_gamma   90.00
#
_symmetry.space_group_name_H-M   'P 1'
#
loop_
_entity.id
_entity.type
_entity.pdbx_description
1 polymer ?
#
loop_
_entity_poly.entity_id
_entity_poly.type
_entity_poly.pdbx_seq_one_letter_code
_entity_poly.pdbx_strand_id
1 'polypeptide(L)'
;MLAPLALGCSIVDPEDREELRRQIATMPTPETKLYKRWYMNWRAKDWLTGRNQNDQVGKIQCRDYERGGWSGWYDRPDKVLTVADVVKCLVTKPDLPTYLFCFEEFASWVVDDARGELEKLLPAFTDIECKYVWDSRYEPEKVDPKMVDPDAIGPDDLIDAMIAVPAPPPGWALPRFAPLLCPLGAGPGWGCPPRPSDTTPTGGEPADPPGGDHR
;
A
#
# COMPACT_ATOMS: atom_id res chain seq x y z
N MET A 1 27.32 -3.49 -45.02
CA MET A 1 27.47 -3.90 -43.60
C MET A 1 26.12 -3.76 -42.93
N LEU A 2 25.43 -4.88 -42.70
CA LEU A 2 24.17 -4.93 -41.97
C LEU A 2 24.52 -5.20 -40.50
N ALA A 3 24.23 -4.25 -39.62
CA ALA A 3 24.33 -4.44 -38.18
C ALA A 3 23.18 -5.36 -37.74
N PRO A 4 23.44 -6.43 -36.97
CA PRO A 4 22.38 -7.19 -36.35
C PRO A 4 21.79 -6.35 -35.22
N LEU A 5 20.56 -5.85 -35.44
CA LEU A 5 19.68 -5.37 -34.38
C LEU A 5 19.35 -6.59 -33.51
N ALA A 6 20.10 -6.77 -32.42
CA ALA A 6 19.70 -7.68 -31.36
C ALA A 6 18.42 -7.11 -30.72
N LEU A 7 17.28 -7.62 -31.19
CA LEU A 7 16.01 -7.53 -30.50
C LEU A 7 16.20 -8.19 -29.13
N GLY A 8 16.49 -7.36 -28.11
CA GLY A 8 16.49 -7.75 -26.71
C GLY A 8 15.06 -8.07 -26.27
N CYS A 9 14.52 -9.19 -26.75
CA CYS A 9 13.49 -9.90 -26.02
C CYS A 9 14.18 -10.35 -24.73
N SER A 10 13.93 -9.68 -23.60
CA SER A 10 14.19 -10.31 -22.31
C SER A 10 13.30 -11.54 -22.27
N ILE A 11 13.85 -12.67 -22.70
CA ILE A 11 13.24 -13.97 -22.46
C ILE A 11 13.26 -14.06 -20.94
N VAL A 12 12.10 -13.78 -20.34
CA VAL A 12 11.84 -14.05 -18.93
C VAL A 12 12.05 -15.55 -18.80
N ASP A 13 13.21 -15.96 -18.26
CA ASP A 13 13.51 -17.39 -18.12
C ASP A 13 12.56 -17.95 -17.05
N PRO A 14 11.70 -18.92 -17.40
CA PRO A 14 10.86 -19.59 -16.40
C PRO A 14 11.68 -20.20 -15.26
N GLU A 15 12.96 -20.52 -15.49
CA GLU A 15 13.88 -21.07 -14.50
C GLU A 15 14.23 -20.06 -13.40
N ASP A 16 14.36 -18.76 -13.71
CA ASP A 16 14.66 -17.72 -12.72
C ASP A 16 13.51 -17.56 -11.72
N ARG A 17 12.27 -17.58 -12.23
CA ARG A 17 11.07 -17.51 -11.39
C ARG A 17 10.93 -18.75 -10.50
N GLU A 18 11.25 -19.93 -11.04
CA GLU A 18 11.23 -21.18 -10.27
C GLU A 18 12.32 -21.23 -9.21
N GLU A 19 13.52 -20.72 -9.49
CA GLU A 19 14.58 -20.57 -8.51
C GLU A 19 14.18 -19.57 -7.41
N LEU A 20 13.56 -18.44 -7.75
CA LEU A 20 13.02 -17.52 -6.74
C LEU A 20 11.96 -18.18 -5.86
N ARG A 21 11.04 -18.95 -6.43
CA ARG A 21 10.05 -19.72 -5.64
C ARG A 21 10.73 -20.63 -4.65
N ARG A 22 11.75 -21.38 -5.09
CA ARG A 22 12.54 -22.27 -4.23
C ARG A 22 13.24 -21.50 -3.11
N GLN A 23 13.92 -20.41 -3.43
CA GLN A 23 14.61 -19.64 -2.41
C GLN A 23 13.63 -19.02 -1.40
N ILE A 24 12.50 -18.49 -1.85
CA ILE A 24 11.42 -17.97 -0.98
C ILE A 24 10.86 -19.08 -0.08
N ALA A 25 10.61 -20.27 -0.62
CA ALA A 25 10.09 -21.40 0.14
C ALA A 25 11.08 -21.90 1.20
N THR A 26 12.39 -21.73 0.97
CA THR A 26 13.44 -22.11 1.92
C THR A 26 13.81 -21.00 2.92
N MET A 27 13.17 -19.83 2.87
CA MET A 27 13.46 -18.74 3.79
C MET A 27 13.11 -19.11 5.25
N PRO A 28 13.90 -18.66 6.23
CA PRO A 28 13.51 -18.72 7.63
C PRO A 28 12.14 -18.08 7.87
N THR A 29 11.30 -18.71 8.70
CA THR A 29 9.95 -18.22 9.01
C THR A 29 9.88 -16.74 9.42
N PRO A 30 10.81 -16.19 10.23
CA PRO A 30 10.81 -14.76 10.55
C PRO A 30 10.94 -13.86 9.31
N GLU A 31 11.80 -14.25 8.36
CA GLU A 31 11.98 -13.54 7.10
C GLU A 31 10.71 -13.63 6.25
N THR A 32 10.17 -14.84 6.03
CA THR A 32 8.93 -15.00 5.25
C THR A 32 7.78 -14.20 5.84
N LYS A 33 7.64 -14.14 7.18
CA LYS A 33 6.61 -13.33 7.86
C LYS A 33 6.80 -11.84 7.63
N LEU A 34 8.04 -11.34 7.70
CA LEU A 34 8.37 -9.96 7.38
C LEU A 34 7.99 -9.63 5.93
N TYR A 35 8.29 -10.54 5.01
CA TYR A 35 8.01 -10.34 3.59
C TYR A 35 6.50 -10.29 3.32
N LYS A 36 5.74 -11.21 3.92
CA LYS A 36 4.27 -11.23 3.81
C LYS A 36 3.65 -9.94 4.36
N ARG A 37 4.07 -9.45 5.53
CA ARG A 37 3.55 -8.19 6.10
C ARG A 37 3.82 -6.99 5.21
N TRP A 38 5.03 -6.89 4.67
CA TRP A 38 5.33 -5.82 3.74
C TRP A 38 4.49 -5.93 2.47
N TYR A 39 4.31 -7.12 1.92
CA TYR A 39 3.45 -7.32 0.75
C TYR A 39 2.04 -6.83 1.04
N MET A 40 1.47 -7.18 2.19
CA MET A 40 0.15 -6.71 2.63
C MET A 40 0.10 -5.18 2.67
N ASN A 41 1.10 -4.52 3.26
CA ASN A 41 1.16 -3.07 3.35
C ASN A 41 1.34 -2.39 1.99
N TRP A 42 2.22 -2.92 1.15
CA TRP A 42 2.41 -2.43 -0.22
C TRP A 42 1.12 -2.56 -1.02
N ARG A 43 0.46 -3.71 -0.97
CA ARG A 43 -0.80 -3.99 -1.66
C ARG A 43 -1.92 -3.09 -1.19
N ALA A 44 -2.04 -2.87 0.13
CA ALA A 44 -3.01 -1.94 0.70
C ALA A 44 -2.75 -0.50 0.23
N LYS A 45 -1.49 -0.05 0.23
CA LYS A 45 -1.12 1.29 -0.27
C LYS A 45 -1.43 1.46 -1.76
N ASP A 46 -1.05 0.49 -2.58
CA ASP A 46 -1.32 0.47 -4.02
C ASP A 46 -2.84 0.56 -4.28
N TRP A 47 -3.62 -0.29 -3.62
CA TRP A 47 -5.07 -0.30 -3.71
C TRP A 47 -5.71 1.02 -3.28
N LEU A 48 -5.26 1.62 -2.17
CA LEU A 48 -5.77 2.89 -1.67
C LEU A 48 -5.36 4.10 -2.53
N THR A 49 -4.22 4.03 -3.21
CA THR A 49 -3.74 5.12 -4.10
C THR A 49 -4.64 5.27 -5.33
N GLY A 50 -5.30 4.19 -5.77
CA GLY A 50 -6.31 4.22 -6.81
C GLY A 50 -7.69 4.74 -6.37
N ARG A 51 -7.84 5.17 -5.11
CA ARG A 51 -9.11 5.67 -4.54
C ARG A 51 -9.09 7.18 -4.37
N ASN A 52 -10.28 7.77 -4.27
CA ASN A 52 -10.42 9.18 -3.89
C ASN A 52 -9.93 9.36 -2.45
N GLN A 53 -9.03 10.31 -2.24
CA GLN A 53 -8.40 10.57 -0.95
C GLN A 53 -9.41 11.00 0.13
N ASN A 54 -10.51 11.64 -0.27
CA ASN A 54 -11.57 12.09 0.63
C ASN A 54 -12.66 11.02 0.85
N ASP A 55 -12.55 9.84 0.23
CA ASP A 55 -13.53 8.78 0.48
C ASP A 55 -13.46 8.35 1.94
N GLN A 56 -14.64 8.25 2.54
CA GLN A 56 -14.81 7.71 3.87
C GLN A 56 -14.51 6.21 3.87
N VAL A 57 -13.62 5.80 4.77
CA VAL A 57 -13.28 4.41 5.05
C VAL A 57 -14.02 3.90 6.30
N GLY A 58 -14.33 4.81 7.22
CA GLY A 58 -15.31 4.57 8.27
C GLY A 58 -15.59 5.82 9.10
N LYS A 59 -16.51 5.71 10.04
CA LYS A 59 -17.06 6.83 10.80
C LYS A 59 -17.45 6.42 12.20
N ILE A 60 -17.66 7.40 13.07
CA ILE A 60 -18.34 7.19 14.35
C ILE A 60 -19.83 7.39 14.19
N GLN A 61 -20.59 6.46 14.75
CA GLN A 61 -22.02 6.61 15.01
C GLN A 61 -22.26 6.63 16.50
N CYS A 62 -23.16 7.49 16.97
CA CYS A 62 -23.58 7.51 18.36
C CYS A 62 -25.10 7.38 18.47
N ARG A 63 -25.56 7.03 19.66
CA ARG A 63 -26.96 7.09 20.10
C ARG A 63 -27.00 7.46 21.57
N ASP A 64 -28.12 7.99 22.00
CA ASP A 64 -28.34 8.51 23.35
C ASP A 64 -29.64 7.95 23.92
N TYR A 65 -29.71 7.88 25.24
CA TYR A 65 -30.90 7.42 25.95
C TYR A 65 -31.61 8.58 26.62
N GLU A 66 -32.85 8.84 26.17
CA GLU A 66 -33.72 9.86 26.74
C GLU A 66 -35.12 9.28 26.97
N ARG A 67 -35.79 9.72 28.05
CA ARG A 67 -37.23 9.48 28.29
C ARG A 67 -37.68 8.01 28.17
N GLY A 68 -36.79 7.07 28.52
CA GLY A 68 -37.10 5.65 28.52
C GLY A 68 -36.81 4.92 27.20
N GLY A 69 -36.07 5.52 26.27
CA GLY A 69 -35.71 4.88 25.01
C GLY A 69 -34.38 5.35 24.41
N TRP A 70 -33.77 4.47 23.62
CA TRP A 70 -32.62 4.81 22.79
C TRP A 70 -33.05 5.55 21.53
N SER A 71 -32.30 6.60 21.18
CA SER A 71 -32.38 7.20 19.86
C SER A 71 -31.86 6.25 18.77
N GLY A 72 -32.15 6.58 17.52
CA GLY A 72 -31.51 5.93 16.38
C GLY A 72 -30.03 6.27 16.32
N TRP A 73 -29.23 5.41 15.68
CA TRP A 73 -27.82 5.74 15.42
C TRP A 73 -27.72 6.93 14.46
N TYR A 74 -26.93 7.94 14.84
CA TYR A 74 -26.60 9.08 14.00
C TYR A 74 -25.10 9.21 13.81
N ASP A 75 -24.72 9.74 12.65
CA ASP A 75 -23.33 9.94 12.29
C ASP A 75 -22.74 11.15 13.03
N ARG A 76 -21.45 11.04 13.38
CA ARG A 76 -20.63 12.15 13.84
C ARG A 76 -19.84 12.71 12.65
N PRO A 77 -20.29 13.82 12.03
CA PRO A 77 -19.76 14.28 10.73
C PRO A 77 -18.29 14.70 10.78
N ASP A 78 -17.80 15.06 11.97
CA ASP A 78 -16.42 15.46 12.25
C ASP A 78 -15.52 14.31 12.70
N LYS A 79 -16.06 13.10 12.85
CA LYS A 79 -15.36 11.91 13.36
C LYS A 79 -15.34 10.82 12.28
N VAL A 80 -14.72 11.15 11.16
CA VAL A 80 -14.61 10.31 9.96
C VAL A 80 -13.15 9.96 9.71
N LEU A 81 -12.90 8.73 9.27
CA LEU A 81 -11.59 8.28 8.80
C LEU A 81 -11.62 8.18 7.28
N THR A 82 -10.70 8.89 6.62
CA THR A 82 -10.62 8.95 5.15
C THR A 82 -9.54 8.04 4.58
N VAL A 83 -9.57 7.81 3.27
CA VAL A 83 -8.50 7.12 2.54
C VAL A 83 -7.16 7.80 2.78
N ALA A 84 -7.11 9.13 2.75
CA ALA A 84 -5.89 9.90 3.00
C ALA A 84 -5.30 9.59 4.39
N ASP A 85 -6.14 9.49 5.42
CA ASP A 85 -5.71 9.19 6.79
C ASP A 85 -5.10 7.79 6.90
N VAL A 86 -5.72 6.80 6.25
CA VAL A 86 -5.23 5.41 6.24
C VAL A 86 -3.91 5.32 5.50
N VAL A 87 -3.79 5.95 4.32
CA VAL A 87 -2.53 6.00 3.56
C VAL A 87 -1.43 6.67 4.38
N LYS A 88 -1.75 7.80 5.04
CA LYS A 88 -0.81 8.50 5.92
C LYS A 88 -0.34 7.60 7.06
N CYS A 89 -1.24 6.89 7.74
CA CYS A 89 -0.89 5.93 8.79
C CYS A 89 0.04 4.81 8.27
N LEU A 90 -0.28 4.22 7.11
CA LEU A 90 0.54 3.17 6.50
C LEU A 90 1.94 3.67 6.08
N VAL A 91 2.06 4.94 5.70
CA VAL A 91 3.35 5.57 5.37
C VAL A 91 4.16 5.84 6.64
N THR A 92 3.54 6.35 7.69
CA THR A 92 4.24 6.66 8.95
C THR A 92 4.58 5.42 9.77
N LYS A 93 3.85 4.31 9.58
CA LYS A 93 4.04 3.04 10.28
C LYS A 93 4.27 1.89 9.29
N PRO A 94 5.46 1.81 8.68
CA PRO A 94 5.74 0.81 7.65
C PRO A 94 5.70 -0.64 8.15
N ASP A 95 5.86 -0.85 9.45
CA ASP A 95 5.92 -2.17 10.10
C ASP A 95 4.56 -2.68 10.60
N LEU A 96 3.45 -2.01 10.26
CA LEU A 96 2.12 -2.48 10.64
C LEU A 96 1.85 -3.87 10.06
N PRO A 97 1.26 -4.81 10.82
CA PRO A 97 0.91 -6.12 10.29
C PRO A 97 -0.15 -6.08 9.18
N THR A 98 -1.04 -5.08 9.22
CA THR A 98 -2.11 -4.87 8.24
C THR A 98 -2.63 -3.44 8.33
N TYR A 99 -3.29 -2.96 7.27
CA TYR A 99 -3.96 -1.66 7.28
C TYR A 99 -5.01 -1.55 8.38
N LEU A 100 -5.59 -2.66 8.84
CA LEU A 100 -6.60 -2.72 9.92
C LEU A 100 -6.14 -2.03 11.22
N PHE A 101 -4.83 -2.04 11.52
CA PHE A 101 -4.29 -1.34 12.70
C PHE A 101 -4.49 0.17 12.65
N CYS A 102 -4.52 0.79 11.47
CA CYS A 102 -4.81 2.22 11.34
C CYS A 102 -6.23 2.57 11.80
N PHE A 103 -7.16 1.61 11.66
CA PHE A 103 -8.55 1.76 12.06
C PHE A 103 -8.73 1.50 13.53
N GLU A 104 -8.11 0.45 14.06
CA GLU A 104 -8.09 0.17 15.49
C GLU A 104 -7.50 1.36 16.26
N GLU A 105 -6.41 1.93 15.77
CA GLU A 105 -5.83 3.13 16.35
C GLU A 105 -6.80 4.31 16.30
N PHE A 106 -7.38 4.63 15.14
CA PHE A 106 -8.37 5.71 15.05
C PHE A 106 -9.55 5.48 16.00
N ALA A 107 -10.17 4.30 15.96
CA ALA A 107 -11.32 3.97 16.79
C ALA A 107 -11.00 4.01 18.29
N SER A 108 -9.77 3.65 18.69
CA SER A 108 -9.37 3.56 20.11
C SER A 108 -9.48 4.87 20.90
N TRP A 109 -9.37 6.02 20.25
CA TRP A 109 -9.48 7.32 20.92
C TRP A 109 -10.68 8.13 20.45
N VAL A 110 -11.09 8.02 19.18
CA VAL A 110 -12.18 8.84 18.62
C VAL A 110 -13.54 8.44 19.18
N VAL A 111 -13.75 7.16 19.50
CA VAL A 111 -15.03 6.69 20.09
C VAL A 111 -15.26 7.32 21.45
N ASP A 112 -14.25 7.27 22.33
CA ASP A 112 -14.34 7.85 23.67
C ASP A 112 -14.41 9.38 23.64
N ASP A 113 -13.67 10.02 22.72
CA ASP A 113 -13.72 11.46 22.49
C ASP A 113 -15.13 11.91 22.03
N ALA A 114 -15.73 11.21 21.06
CA ALA A 114 -17.08 11.50 20.60
C ALA A 114 -18.13 11.32 21.71
N ARG A 115 -17.99 10.28 22.55
CA ARG A 115 -18.86 10.08 23.72
C ARG A 115 -18.71 11.23 24.71
N GLY A 116 -17.48 11.59 25.07
CA GLY A 116 -17.22 12.67 26.04
C GLY A 116 -17.66 14.05 25.57
N GLU A 117 -17.63 14.33 24.26
CA GLU A 117 -18.22 15.54 23.68
C GLU A 117 -19.75 15.56 23.83
N LEU A 118 -20.42 14.44 23.56
CA LEU A 118 -21.87 14.34 23.74
C LEU A 118 -22.28 14.49 25.20
N GLU A 119 -21.57 13.85 26.13
CA GLU A 119 -21.85 13.94 27.57
C GLU A 119 -21.84 15.39 28.07
N LYS A 120 -20.97 16.24 27.48
CA LYS A 120 -20.91 17.68 27.79
C LYS A 120 -22.04 18.48 27.15
N LEU A 121 -22.41 18.16 25.91
CA LEU A 121 -23.45 18.87 25.16
C LEU A 121 -24.86 18.50 25.61
N LEU A 122 -25.03 17.26 26.10
CA LEU A 122 -26.30 16.62 26.40
C LEU A 122 -26.37 16.17 27.86
N PRO A 123 -26.23 17.08 28.85
CA PRO A 123 -26.18 16.72 30.27
C PRO A 123 -27.49 16.14 30.83
N ALA A 124 -28.59 16.25 30.08
CA ALA A 124 -29.89 15.71 30.47
C ALA A 124 -30.08 14.22 30.12
N PHE A 125 -29.14 13.62 29.38
CA PHE A 125 -29.22 12.23 28.93
C PHE A 125 -28.52 11.32 29.94
N THR A 126 -29.09 10.15 30.19
CA THR A 126 -28.53 9.23 31.21
C THR A 126 -27.38 8.40 30.67
N ASP A 127 -27.41 8.08 29.37
CA ASP A 127 -26.44 7.20 28.73
C ASP A 127 -26.20 7.60 27.28
N ILE A 128 -24.95 7.46 26.83
CA ILE A 128 -24.51 7.67 25.44
C ILE A 128 -23.67 6.46 25.01
N GLU A 129 -23.99 5.92 23.84
CA GLU A 129 -23.21 4.88 23.19
C GLU A 129 -22.66 5.38 21.87
N CYS A 130 -21.36 5.17 21.65
CA CYS A 130 -20.71 5.43 20.37
C CYS A 130 -20.00 4.18 19.87
N LYS A 131 -19.96 4.01 18.55
CA LYS A 131 -19.27 2.90 17.89
C LYS A 131 -18.61 3.36 16.60
N TYR A 132 -17.54 2.67 16.24
CA TYR A 132 -16.95 2.77 14.92
C TYR A 132 -17.75 1.93 13.92
N VAL A 133 -17.94 2.46 12.70
CA VAL A 133 -18.63 1.79 11.60
C VAL A 133 -17.77 1.89 10.35
N TRP A 134 -17.46 0.75 9.76
CA TRP A 134 -16.77 0.66 8.49
C TRP A 134 -17.65 1.13 7.33
N ASP A 135 -17.03 1.73 6.32
CA ASP A 135 -17.60 1.75 4.99
C ASP A 135 -17.41 0.37 4.35
N SER A 136 -18.50 -0.24 3.90
CA SER A 136 -18.53 -1.60 3.33
C SER A 136 -17.51 -1.86 2.22
N ARG A 137 -17.06 -0.82 1.50
CA ARG A 137 -16.07 -0.94 0.43
C ARG A 137 -14.67 -1.27 0.94
N TYR A 138 -14.45 -1.11 2.25
CA TYR A 138 -13.14 -1.26 2.90
C TYR A 138 -13.14 -2.25 4.06
N GLU A 139 -14.26 -2.94 4.29
CA GLU A 139 -14.36 -4.03 5.27
C GLU A 139 -13.35 -5.14 4.95
N PRO A 140 -12.67 -5.69 5.98
CA PRO A 140 -11.67 -6.76 5.82
C PRO A 140 -12.17 -7.94 4.97
N GLU A 141 -13.44 -8.29 5.09
CA GLU A 141 -14.07 -9.43 4.42
C GLU A 141 -14.45 -9.13 2.96
N LYS A 142 -14.39 -7.87 2.55
CA LYS A 142 -14.76 -7.40 1.20
C LYS A 142 -13.55 -7.04 0.34
N VAL A 143 -12.38 -6.94 0.94
CA VAL A 143 -11.13 -6.62 0.25
C VAL A 143 -10.38 -7.88 -0.18
N ASP A 144 -9.34 -7.72 -1.01
CA ASP A 144 -8.44 -8.81 -1.38
C ASP A 144 -7.84 -9.45 -0.11
N PRO A 145 -8.01 -10.77 0.12
CA PRO A 145 -7.47 -11.46 1.29
C PRO A 145 -5.98 -11.24 1.48
N LYS A 146 -5.21 -11.02 0.40
CA LYS A 146 -3.76 -10.78 0.48
C LYS A 146 -3.39 -9.43 1.12
N MET A 147 -4.37 -8.59 1.47
CA MET A 147 -4.16 -7.36 2.25
C MET A 147 -4.41 -7.54 3.75
N VAL A 148 -5.06 -8.63 4.16
CA VAL A 148 -5.49 -8.85 5.57
C VAL A 148 -5.01 -10.18 6.15
N ASP A 149 -4.73 -11.16 5.30
CA ASP A 149 -4.31 -12.51 5.69
C ASP A 149 -2.93 -12.85 5.10
N PRO A 150 -1.88 -13.01 5.93
CA PRO A 150 -0.57 -13.42 5.45
C PRO A 150 -0.56 -14.82 4.84
N ASP A 151 -1.49 -15.70 5.19
CA ASP A 151 -1.55 -17.07 4.68
C ASP A 151 -2.15 -17.16 3.28
N ALA A 152 -2.88 -16.12 2.85
CA ALA A 152 -3.33 -15.95 1.48
C ALA A 152 -2.18 -15.58 0.49
N ILE A 153 -1.00 -15.27 1.00
CA ILE A 153 0.15 -14.80 0.21
C ILE A 153 1.09 -15.97 -0.12
N GLY A 154 1.23 -16.25 -1.41
CA GLY A 154 2.14 -17.25 -1.94
C GLY A 154 3.51 -16.69 -2.38
N PRO A 155 4.46 -17.55 -2.75
CA PRO A 155 5.76 -17.12 -3.27
C PRO A 155 5.65 -16.25 -4.53
N ASP A 156 4.74 -16.58 -5.45
CA ASP A 156 4.56 -15.81 -6.67
C ASP A 156 4.08 -14.38 -6.40
N ASP A 157 3.25 -14.18 -5.38
CA ASP A 157 2.82 -12.84 -4.96
C ASP A 157 4.02 -11.99 -4.52
N LEU A 158 4.92 -12.58 -3.72
CA LEU A 158 6.13 -11.91 -3.28
C LEU A 158 7.06 -11.58 -4.45
N ILE A 159 7.20 -12.49 -5.43
CA ILE A 159 8.00 -12.26 -6.65
C ILE A 159 7.41 -11.11 -7.46
N ASP A 160 6.10 -11.14 -7.73
CA ASP A 160 5.44 -10.12 -8.54
C ASP A 160 5.54 -8.74 -7.86
N ALA A 161 5.43 -8.67 -6.53
CA ALA A 161 5.64 -7.43 -5.80
C ALA A 161 7.10 -6.95 -5.85
N MET A 162 8.09 -7.85 -5.75
CA MET A 162 9.51 -7.50 -5.88
C MET A 162 9.84 -6.92 -7.26
N ILE A 163 9.22 -7.46 -8.32
CA ILE A 163 9.37 -6.96 -9.68
C ILE A 163 8.71 -5.58 -9.84
N ALA A 164 7.53 -5.39 -9.25
CA ALA A 164 6.76 -4.16 -9.39
C ALA A 164 7.38 -2.96 -8.64
N VAL A 165 8.12 -3.19 -7.56
CA VAL A 165 8.69 -2.09 -6.77
C VAL A 165 10.01 -1.59 -7.33
N PRO A 166 10.24 -0.26 -7.33
CA PRO A 166 11.41 0.34 -7.98
C PRO A 166 12.73 0.03 -7.25
N ALA A 167 12.68 -0.26 -5.96
CA ALA A 167 13.83 -0.53 -5.10
C ALA A 167 13.44 -1.46 -3.93
N PRO A 168 14.40 -2.19 -3.33
CA PRO A 168 14.13 -3.00 -2.15
C PRO A 168 13.70 -2.10 -0.97
N PRO A 169 12.65 -2.49 -0.24
CA PRO A 169 12.28 -1.84 1.01
C PRO A 169 13.42 -1.89 2.04
N PRO A 170 13.46 -0.95 3.00
CA PRO A 170 14.34 -1.08 4.16
C PRO A 170 14.16 -2.44 4.83
N GLY A 171 15.26 -3.17 5.06
CA GLY A 171 15.25 -4.51 5.67
C GLY A 171 14.98 -5.69 4.72
N TRP A 172 14.74 -5.45 3.42
CA TRP A 172 14.50 -6.49 2.40
C TRP A 172 15.74 -6.88 1.57
N ALA A 173 16.90 -6.29 1.85
CA ALA A 173 18.09 -6.55 1.06
C ALA A 173 18.66 -7.94 1.37
N LEU A 174 18.21 -8.94 0.61
CA LEU A 174 18.97 -10.14 0.36
C LEU A 174 19.60 -10.01 -1.04
N PRO A 175 20.91 -9.66 -1.14
CA PRO A 175 21.61 -9.52 -2.41
C PRO A 175 21.45 -10.73 -3.34
N ARG A 176 21.10 -11.91 -2.81
CA ARG A 176 20.88 -13.14 -3.58
C ARG A 176 19.69 -13.09 -4.55
N PHE A 177 18.68 -12.25 -4.32
CA PHE A 177 17.52 -12.19 -5.22
C PHE A 177 17.74 -11.26 -6.41
N ALA A 178 18.59 -10.23 -6.28
CA ALA A 178 18.81 -9.26 -7.35
C ALA A 178 19.19 -9.91 -8.70
N PRO A 179 20.13 -10.88 -8.79
CA PRO A 179 20.47 -11.53 -10.05
C PRO A 179 19.29 -12.22 -10.75
N LEU A 180 18.34 -12.76 -9.97
CA LEU A 180 17.14 -13.44 -10.48
C LEU A 180 15.99 -12.47 -10.77
N LEU A 181 15.94 -11.33 -10.07
CA LEU A 181 14.90 -10.31 -10.25
C LEU A 181 15.13 -9.45 -11.49
N CYS A 182 16.38 -9.16 -11.85
CA CYS A 182 16.71 -8.34 -13.02
C CYS A 182 16.21 -8.91 -14.36
N PRO A 183 16.44 -10.20 -14.71
CA PRO A 183 15.91 -10.77 -15.95
C PRO A 183 14.37 -10.82 -15.97
N LEU A 184 13.73 -10.92 -14.80
CA LEU A 184 12.28 -10.88 -14.65
C LEU A 184 11.70 -9.45 -14.69
N GLY A 185 12.58 -8.45 -14.67
CA GLY A 185 12.18 -7.07 -14.89
C GLY A 185 12.09 -6.18 -13.64
N ALA A 186 12.80 -6.49 -12.56
CA ALA A 186 12.97 -5.53 -11.48
C ALA A 186 13.74 -4.28 -11.95
N GLY A 187 13.43 -3.14 -11.33
CA GLY A 187 14.01 -1.85 -11.69
C GLY A 187 15.45 -1.62 -11.19
N PRO A 188 16.10 -0.51 -11.59
CA PRO A 188 17.50 -0.20 -11.24
C PRO A 188 17.77 -0.09 -9.74
N GLY A 189 16.77 0.23 -8.92
CA GLY A 189 16.93 0.29 -7.47
C GLY A 189 17.27 -1.06 -6.83
N TRP A 190 17.04 -2.17 -7.54
CA TRP A 190 17.49 -3.52 -7.15
C TRP A 190 18.93 -3.82 -7.55
N GLY A 191 19.65 -2.87 -8.18
CA GLY A 191 20.97 -3.08 -8.77
C GLY A 191 20.92 -3.62 -10.21
N CYS A 192 19.74 -3.63 -10.83
CA CYS A 192 19.55 -4.05 -12.21
C CYS A 192 20.03 -3.00 -13.20
N PRO A 193 20.51 -3.39 -14.40
CA PRO A 193 20.79 -2.42 -15.45
C PRO A 193 19.51 -1.68 -15.87
N PRO A 194 19.58 -0.38 -16.22
CA PRO A 194 18.43 0.38 -16.67
C PRO A 194 17.82 -0.23 -17.93
N ARG A 195 16.49 -0.29 -18.00
CA ARG A 195 15.81 -0.77 -19.20
C ARG A 195 15.87 0.30 -20.30
N PRO A 196 15.83 -0.10 -21.58
CA PRO A 196 15.68 0.85 -22.69
C PRO A 196 14.43 1.74 -22.60
N SER A 197 13.37 1.25 -21.93
CA SER A 197 12.15 2.03 -21.65
C SER A 197 12.32 3.05 -20.52
N ASP A 198 13.30 2.84 -19.64
CA ASP A 198 13.58 3.76 -18.52
C ASP A 198 14.38 4.97 -19.00
N THR A 199 15.06 4.84 -20.14
CA THR A 199 15.54 5.97 -20.94
C THR A 199 14.38 6.53 -21.76
N THR A 200 13.50 7.33 -21.15
CA THR A 200 12.94 8.44 -21.94
C THR A 200 14.11 9.27 -22.45
N PRO A 201 14.29 9.45 -23.76
CA PRO A 201 15.17 10.50 -24.22
C PRO A 201 14.53 11.80 -23.75
N THR A 202 15.23 12.55 -22.89
CA THR A 202 15.13 14.00 -22.96
C THR A 202 15.60 14.34 -24.37
N GLY A 203 14.65 14.36 -25.32
CA GLY A 203 14.91 14.79 -26.68
C GLY A 203 15.49 16.18 -26.58
N GLY A 204 16.75 16.30 -26.95
CA GLY A 204 17.43 17.57 -26.94
C GLY A 204 16.78 18.54 -27.93
N GLU A 205 16.90 19.82 -27.64
CA GLU A 205 17.27 20.73 -28.72
C GLU A 205 18.75 20.51 -29.00
N PRO A 206 19.13 20.13 -30.24
CA PRO A 206 20.48 20.41 -30.70
C PRO A 206 20.64 21.93 -30.64
N ALA A 207 21.55 22.43 -29.82
CA ALA A 207 21.95 23.82 -29.89
C ALA A 207 22.47 24.08 -31.31
N ASP A 208 21.83 25.01 -32.03
CA ASP A 208 22.30 25.49 -33.32
C ASP A 208 23.80 25.86 -33.20
N PRO A 209 24.66 25.46 -34.16
CA PRO A 209 26.03 25.95 -34.19
C PRO A 209 25.99 27.46 -34.39
N PRO A 210 26.84 28.25 -33.68
CA PRO A 210 26.85 29.69 -33.85
C PRO A 210 27.22 30.02 -35.29
N GLY A 211 26.29 30.70 -35.98
CA GLY A 211 26.51 31.25 -37.31
C GLY A 211 27.70 32.19 -37.29
N GLY A 212 28.77 31.79 -37.98
CA GLY A 212 29.91 32.64 -38.31
C GLY A 212 29.68 33.30 -39.66
N ASP A 213 29.66 34.62 -39.66
CA ASP A 213 29.57 35.49 -40.83
C ASP A 213 30.63 35.17 -41.89
N HIS A 214 30.17 34.98 -43.11
CA HIS A 214 30.97 35.21 -44.32
C HIS A 214 30.10 35.93 -45.37
N ARG A 215 29.86 37.22 -45.17
CA ARG A 215 30.11 38.32 -46.14
C ARG A 215 29.61 39.67 -45.65
#